data_AF-A0A975CTD9-F1
#
_entry.id   AF-A0A975CTD9-F1
#
_cell.length_a   1.000
_cell.length_b   1.000
_cell.length_c   1.000
_cell.angle_alpha   90.00
_cell.angle_beta   90.00
_cell.angle_gamma   90.00
#
_symmetry.space_group_name_H-M   'P 1'
#
loop_
_entity.id
_entity.type
_entity.pdbx_description
1 polymer ?
#
loop_
_entity_poly.entity_id
_entity_poly.type
_entity_poly.pdbx_seq_one_letter_code
_entity_poly.pdbx_strand_id
1 'polypeptide(L)'
;MKKILFFTAILIGFNTVAQSKKIVLGSKAKNYKYWKHKKVSTVIKLNTLKHIDLKGSEAKNLKIWNRKKSETKIVLAKKTKIRKLIGPKAKNHKPWQN
;
A
#
# COMPACT_ATOMS: atom_id res chain seq x y z
N MET A 1 -12.81 -28.78 32.03
CA MET A 1 -11.46 -28.17 32.13
C MET A 1 -10.71 -28.09 30.79
N LYS A 2 -10.59 -29.18 30.02
CA LYS A 2 -9.86 -29.18 28.73
C LYS A 2 -10.36 -28.14 27.70
N LYS A 3 -11.68 -27.90 27.63
CA LYS A 3 -12.28 -26.90 26.71
C LYS A 3 -11.95 -25.45 27.10
N ILE A 4 -11.88 -25.16 28.40
CA ILE A 4 -11.51 -23.83 28.93
C ILE A 4 -10.04 -23.53 28.64
N LEU A 5 -9.17 -24.54 28.79
CA LEU A 5 -7.74 -24.44 28.47
C LEU A 5 -7.49 -24.15 26.99
N PHE A 6 -8.34 -24.68 26.11
CA PHE A 6 -8.25 -24.44 24.66
C PHE A 6 -8.65 -22.99 24.31
N PHE A 7 -9.70 -22.47 24.94
CA PHE A 7 -10.12 -21.08 24.76
C PHE A 7 -9.10 -20.07 25.28
N THR A 8 -8.45 -20.34 26.41
CA THR A 8 -7.39 -19.47 26.95
C THR A 8 -6.13 -19.48 26.08
N ALA A 9 -5.76 -20.63 25.52
CA ALA A 9 -4.62 -20.72 24.59
C ALA A 9 -4.84 -19.91 23.30
N ILE A 10 -6.06 -19.90 22.77
CA ILE A 10 -6.43 -19.13 21.58
C ILE A 10 -6.38 -17.62 21.86
N LEU A 11 -6.88 -17.17 23.01
CA LEU A 11 -6.88 -15.75 23.41
C LEU A 11 -5.46 -15.17 23.58
N ILE A 12 -4.51 -15.98 24.06
CA ILE A 12 -3.10 -15.55 24.21
C ILE A 12 -2.39 -15.54 22.85
N GLY A 13 -2.70 -16.48 21.95
CA GLY A 13 -2.02 -16.64 20.65
C GLY A 13 -2.19 -15.48 19.66
N PHE A 14 -3.29 -14.71 19.74
CA PHE A 14 -3.59 -13.66 18.75
C PHE A 14 -2.89 -12.32 18.96
N ASN A 15 -2.20 -12.09 20.09
CA ASN A 15 -1.59 -10.79 20.39
C ASN A 15 -0.23 -10.54 19.71
N THR A 16 0.30 -11.50 18.96
CA THR A 16 1.68 -11.42 18.41
C THR A 16 1.77 -10.87 16.99
N VAL A 17 0.65 -10.56 16.32
CA VAL A 17 0.66 -10.00 14.95
C VAL A 17 0.59 -8.47 14.97
N ALA A 18 1.55 -7.84 15.66
CA ALA A 18 1.76 -6.39 15.56
C ALA A 18 2.42 -6.06 14.20
N GLN A 19 1.83 -5.11 13.48
CA GLN A 19 2.31 -4.64 12.18
C GLN A 19 3.82 -4.33 12.23
N SER A 20 4.63 -5.05 11.45
CA SER A 20 6.11 -5.12 11.57
C SER A 20 6.88 -3.84 11.24
N LYS A 21 6.20 -2.70 11.06
CA LYS A 21 6.85 -1.44 10.72
C LYS A 21 7.23 -0.68 12.00
N LYS A 22 8.53 -0.64 12.32
CA LYS A 22 9.08 0.26 13.34
C LYS A 22 8.84 1.71 12.92
N ILE A 23 7.76 2.32 13.39
CA ILE A 23 7.50 3.75 13.22
C ILE A 23 8.34 4.48 14.28
N VAL A 24 9.26 5.34 13.84
CA VAL A 24 10.00 6.22 14.76
C VAL A 24 9.06 7.36 15.14
N LEU A 25 8.75 7.49 16.43
CA LEU A 25 7.84 8.51 16.98
C LEU A 25 8.59 9.50 17.89
N GLY A 26 7.94 10.64 18.19
CA GLY A 26 8.43 11.61 19.18
C GLY A 26 9.69 12.38 18.77
N SER A 27 10.54 12.72 19.74
CA SER A 27 11.80 13.46 19.54
C SER A 27 12.75 12.75 18.56
N LYS A 28 12.76 11.42 18.57
CA LYS A 28 13.54 10.59 17.62
C LYS A 28 13.06 10.76 16.17
N ALA A 29 11.77 11.05 15.95
CA ALA A 29 11.24 11.30 14.61
C ALA A 29 11.72 12.67 14.07
N LYS A 30 11.77 13.68 14.94
CA LYS A 30 12.21 15.04 14.59
C LYS A 30 13.68 15.08 14.15
N ASN A 31 14.54 14.27 14.78
CA ASN A 31 15.97 14.16 14.46
C ASN A 31 16.29 13.06 13.43
N TYR A 32 15.27 12.44 12.83
CA TYR A 32 15.50 11.36 11.87
C TYR A 32 15.96 11.91 10.52
N LYS A 33 17.19 11.55 10.14
CA LYS A 33 17.81 11.93 8.87
C LYS A 33 17.11 11.24 7.70
N TYR A 34 16.42 12.00 6.84
CA TYR A 34 15.62 11.44 5.73
C TYR A 34 16.44 10.57 4.75
N TRP A 35 17.74 10.86 4.57
CA TRP A 35 18.62 10.09 3.69
C TRP A 35 18.97 8.70 4.23
N LYS A 36 18.75 8.43 5.52
CA LYS A 36 18.87 7.09 6.10
C LYS A 36 17.66 6.21 5.78
N HIS A 37 16.58 6.77 5.22
CA HIS A 37 15.39 6.02 4.89
C HIS A 37 15.58 5.18 3.63
N LYS A 38 15.65 3.85 3.78
CA LYS A 38 15.69 2.93 2.63
C LYS A 38 14.33 2.95 1.92
N LYS A 39 14.29 3.53 0.72
CA LYS A 39 13.10 3.51 -0.14
C LYS A 39 12.94 2.09 -0.71
N VAL A 40 12.03 1.31 -0.13
CA VAL A 40 11.64 -0.01 -0.65
C VAL A 40 10.56 0.17 -1.71
N SER A 41 10.60 -0.64 -2.76
CA SER A 41 9.50 -0.71 -3.73
C SER A 41 8.29 -1.36 -3.06
N THR A 42 7.23 -0.59 -2.85
CA THR A 42 5.96 -1.11 -2.35
C THR A 42 5.03 -1.38 -3.52
N VAL A 43 4.41 -2.56 -3.49
CA VAL A 43 3.33 -2.93 -4.38
C VAL A 43 2.03 -2.44 -3.74
N ILE A 44 1.42 -1.41 -4.32
CA ILE A 44 0.14 -0.89 -3.84
C ILE A 44 -0.96 -1.52 -4.69
N LYS A 45 -1.86 -2.27 -4.06
CA LYS A 45 -3.07 -2.79 -4.69
C LYS A 45 -4.20 -1.81 -4.45
N LEU A 46 -4.66 -1.13 -5.49
CA LEU A 46 -5.83 -0.25 -5.41
C LEU A 46 -7.08 -1.01 -5.86
N ASN A 47 -8.14 -0.89 -5.07
CA ASN A 47 -9.47 -1.29 -5.50
C ASN A 47 -10.00 -0.21 -6.45
N THR A 48 -10.41 -0.61 -7.65
CA THR A 48 -11.07 0.28 -8.59
C THR A 48 -12.58 0.05 -8.54
N LEU A 49 -13.35 1.00 -9.04
CA LEU A 49 -14.80 0.86 -9.19
C LEU A 49 -15.10 0.43 -10.63
N LYS A 50 -16.16 -0.36 -10.83
CA LYS A 50 -16.60 -0.72 -12.19
C LYS A 50 -16.92 0.56 -12.96
N HIS A 51 -16.53 0.59 -14.23
CA HIS A 51 -16.91 1.66 -15.14
C HIS A 51 -18.42 1.58 -15.37
N ILE A 52 -19.09 2.72 -15.33
CA ILE A 52 -20.51 2.83 -15.63
C ILE A 52 -20.64 4.02 -16.57
N ASP A 53 -21.18 3.80 -17.76
CA ASP A 53 -21.37 4.86 -18.75
C ASP A 53 -22.72 5.55 -18.50
N LEU A 54 -22.74 6.43 -17.49
CA LEU A 54 -23.89 7.28 -17.19
C LEU A 54 -23.57 8.71 -17.60
N LYS A 55 -24.58 9.41 -18.11
CA LYS A 55 -24.47 10.81 -18.54
C LYS A 55 -25.60 11.65 -17.93
N GLY A 56 -25.43 12.98 -17.93
CA GLY A 56 -26.48 13.91 -17.50
C GLY A 56 -26.83 13.83 -16.01
N SER A 57 -28.12 13.88 -15.69
CA SER A 57 -28.65 13.89 -14.32
C SER A 57 -28.37 12.57 -13.57
N GLU A 58 -28.42 11.45 -14.28
CA GLU A 58 -28.18 10.12 -13.70
C GLU A 58 -26.75 9.97 -13.16
N ALA A 59 -25.76 10.51 -13.90
CA ALA A 59 -24.37 10.53 -13.45
C ALA A 59 -24.18 11.38 -12.17
N LYS A 60 -24.87 12.51 -12.07
CA LYS A 60 -24.79 13.41 -10.91
C LYS A 60 -25.49 12.84 -9.67
N ASN A 61 -26.55 12.07 -9.87
CA ASN A 61 -27.33 11.48 -8.78
C ASN A 61 -26.78 10.12 -8.30
N LEU A 62 -25.76 9.56 -8.97
CA LEU A 62 -25.14 8.30 -8.57
C LEU A 62 -24.35 8.47 -7.26
N LYS A 63 -24.84 7.83 -6.21
CA LYS A 63 -24.16 7.75 -4.90
C LYS A 63 -22.96 6.80 -4.95
N ILE A 64 -21.84 7.22 -4.38
CA ILE A 64 -20.57 6.46 -4.40
C ILE A 64 -20.71 5.08 -3.74
N TRP A 65 -21.47 4.96 -2.65
CA TRP A 65 -21.66 3.68 -1.93
C TRP A 65 -22.52 2.67 -2.70
N ASN A 66 -23.24 3.10 -3.74
CA ASN A 66 -23.98 2.20 -4.63
C ASN A 66 -23.09 1.63 -5.76
N ARG A 67 -21.84 2.09 -5.88
CA ARG A 67 -20.92 1.64 -6.94
C ARG A 67 -20.31 0.28 -6.60
N LYS A 68 -20.39 -0.64 -7.55
CA LYS A 68 -19.74 -1.96 -7.43
C LYS A 68 -18.22 -1.82 -7.56
N LYS A 69 -17.49 -2.54 -6.72
CA LYS A 69 -16.04 -2.69 -6.86
C LYS A 69 -15.74 -3.47 -8.13
N SER A 70 -14.74 -3.01 -8.86
CA SER A 70 -14.17 -3.74 -9.99
C SER A 70 -13.32 -4.89 -9.47
N GLU A 71 -13.29 -5.98 -10.23
CA GLU A 71 -12.40 -7.12 -10.00
C GLU A 71 -10.96 -6.78 -10.39
N THR A 72 -10.77 -5.75 -11.22
CA THR A 72 -9.47 -5.28 -11.66
C THR A 72 -8.76 -4.53 -10.53
N LYS A 73 -7.69 -5.13 -10.00
CA LYS A 73 -6.81 -4.49 -9.04
C LYS A 73 -5.65 -3.83 -9.79
N ILE A 74 -5.53 -2.51 -9.65
CA ILE A 74 -4.36 -1.82 -10.19
C ILE A 74 -3.20 -2.06 -9.24
N VAL A 75 -2.11 -2.59 -9.79
CA VAL A 75 -0.86 -2.81 -9.07
C VAL A 75 0.10 -1.68 -9.41
N LEU A 76 0.24 -0.72 -8.49
CA LEU A 76 1.24 0.34 -8.59
C LEU A 76 2.54 -0.15 -7.95
N ALA A 77 3.51 -0.50 -8.78
CA ALA A 77 4.87 -0.76 -8.34
C ALA A 77 5.69 0.54 -8.39
N LYS A 78 6.01 1.10 -7.23
CA LYS A 78 6.95 2.23 -7.16
C LYS A 78 8.37 1.72 -7.45
N LYS A 79 8.80 1.74 -8.72
CA LYS A 79 10.15 1.30 -9.13
C LYS A 79 11.21 2.25 -8.56
N THR A 80 11.99 1.76 -7.59
CA THR A 80 13.09 2.52 -6.96
C THR A 80 14.43 2.33 -7.66
N LYS A 81 14.53 1.40 -8.62
CA LYS A 81 15.78 1.08 -9.35
C LYS A 81 16.30 2.24 -10.21
N ILE A 82 15.42 2.97 -10.90
CA ILE A 82 15.79 4.14 -11.73
C ILE A 82 16.52 5.21 -10.89
N ARG A 83 16.14 5.37 -9.61
CA ARG A 83 16.76 6.34 -8.71
C ARG A 83 18.19 5.97 -8.27
N LYS A 84 18.68 4.77 -8.62
CA LYS A 84 20.06 4.34 -8.37
C LYS A 84 20.96 4.50 -9.60
N LEU A 85 20.39 4.81 -10.76
CA LEU A 85 21.18 5.11 -11.95
C LEU A 85 21.81 6.49 -11.76
N ILE A 86 23.12 6.57 -11.96
CA ILE A 86 23.91 7.81 -11.83
C ILE A 86 24.75 7.96 -13.09
N GLY A 87 25.06 9.21 -13.46
CA GLY A 87 25.97 9.52 -14.56
C GLY A 87 25.39 9.20 -15.95
N PRO A 88 26.22 8.86 -16.93
CA PRO A 88 25.79 8.60 -18.32
C PRO A 88 24.70 7.53 -18.43
N LYS A 89 24.75 6.52 -17.55
CA LYS A 89 23.73 5.45 -17.48
C LYS A 89 22.34 5.97 -17.12
N ALA A 90 22.24 7.04 -16.32
CA ALA A 90 20.96 7.67 -16.00
C ALA A 90 20.39 8.45 -17.19
N LYS A 91 21.27 9.18 -17.91
CA LYS A 91 20.86 9.97 -19.09
C LYS A 91 20.40 9.10 -20.25
N ASN A 92 20.99 7.91 -20.39
CA ASN A 92 20.69 6.99 -21.50
C ASN A 92 19.57 5.99 -21.18
N HIS A 93 18.98 6.02 -19.98
CA HIS A 93 17.93 5.09 -19.59
C HIS A 93 16.58 5.52 -20.17
N LYS A 94 16.02 4.68 -21.04
CA LYS A 94 14.75 4.97 -21.72
C LYS A 94 13.54 4.59 -20.83
N PRO A 95 12.44 5.35 -20.84
CA PRO A 95 11.27 5.10 -20.00
C PRO A 95 10.66 3.69 -20.12
N TRP A 96 10.81 3.07 -21.29
CA TRP A 96 10.26 1.75 -21.63
C TRP A 96 11.22 0.57 -21.38
N GLN A 97 12.47 0.81 -20.96
CA GLN A 97 13.44 -0.26 -20.63
C GLN A 97 13.15 -0.91 -19.26
N ASN A 98 11.88 -1.06 -18.94
CA ASN A 98 11.37 -1.17 -17.58
C ASN A 98 10.83 -2.55 -17.26
#